data_AF-A0A0M9GB22-F1
#
_entry.id   AF-A0A0M9GB22-F1
#
_cell.length_a   1.000
_cell.length_b   1.000
_cell.length_c   1.000
_cell.angle_alpha   90.00
_cell.angle_beta   90.00
_cell.angle_gamma   90.00
#
_symmetry.space_group_name_H-M   'P 1'
#
loop_
_entity.id
_entity.type
_entity.pdbx_description
1 polymer ?
#
loop_
_entity_poly.entity_id
_entity_poly.type
_entity_poly.pdbx_seq_one_letter_code
_entity_poly.pdbx_strand_id
1 'polypeptide(L)'
;MSLFERPHRYFSTNDVVMGVKAEALGEVDDYSAWVEKVAAELAAVYGEQVAHLSLADTFYSTSDAPTTFSSRISAEVFQRLGDYKAVLARIDDVDAQLAEQMQLESATEAELAAAKQARVSSRQLQRTLRAIKAKVTQLRQETDNLIYERACLSQQLVNVFKAEYVRVSLV
;
A
#
# COMPACT_ATOMS: atom_id res chain seq x y z
N MET A 1 8.56 8.33 16.48
CA MET A 1 9.50 9.25 15.80
C MET A 1 8.65 10.23 14.99
N SER A 2 9.05 11.51 14.84
CA SER A 2 8.29 12.47 14.02
C SER A 2 8.30 12.06 12.54
N LEU A 3 7.12 12.17 11.91
CA LEU A 3 6.91 11.90 10.48
C LEU A 3 7.30 13.08 9.58
N PHE A 4 7.62 14.23 10.18
CA PHE A 4 7.78 15.50 9.47
C PHE A 4 9.19 16.10 9.66
N GLU A 5 9.66 16.85 8.67
CA GLU A 5 10.82 17.74 8.81
C GLU A 5 10.36 19.13 9.28
N ARG A 6 11.18 19.80 10.11
CA ARG A 6 10.81 20.99 10.90
C ARG A 6 9.89 21.96 10.13
N PRO A 7 8.67 22.23 10.62
CA PRO A 7 7.73 23.11 9.96
C PRO A 7 8.25 24.55 9.78
N HIS A 8 8.00 25.15 8.62
CA HIS A 8 8.22 26.57 8.35
C HIS A 8 6.85 27.28 8.18
N ARG A 9 6.56 28.27 9.03
CA ARG A 9 5.33 29.07 8.97
C ARG A 9 5.54 30.31 8.11
N TYR A 10 4.68 30.50 7.11
CA TYR A 10 4.60 31.77 6.40
C TYR A 10 3.58 32.65 7.10
N PHE A 11 4.05 33.69 7.79
CA PHE A 11 3.21 34.60 8.58
C PHE A 11 2.16 35.38 7.76
N SER A 12 2.27 35.41 6.42
CA SER A 12 1.38 36.16 5.55
C SER A 12 0.11 35.40 5.08
N THR A 13 0.05 34.07 5.22
CA THR A 13 -1.07 33.27 4.61
C THR A 13 -1.73 32.25 5.55
N ASN A 14 -1.40 32.22 6.85
CA ASN A 14 -1.86 31.16 7.78
C ASN A 14 -1.56 29.73 7.29
N ASP A 15 -0.59 29.58 6.39
CA ASP A 15 -0.14 28.28 5.91
C ASP A 15 1.13 27.85 6.65
N VAL A 16 1.21 26.55 6.93
CA VAL A 16 2.41 25.90 7.41
C VAL A 16 2.88 24.89 6.38
N VAL A 17 4.14 24.97 5.98
CA VAL A 17 4.76 23.96 5.13
C VAL A 17 5.61 23.04 6.01
N MET A 18 5.41 21.74 5.86
CA MET A 18 6.12 20.68 6.58
C MET A 18 6.73 19.72 5.58
N GLY A 19 7.98 19.32 5.77
CA GLY A 19 8.53 18.19 5.02
C GLY A 19 7.84 16.89 5.46
N VAL A 20 7.61 15.97 4.54
CA VAL A 20 6.99 14.68 4.77
C VAL A 20 8.01 13.61 4.44
N LYS A 21 8.28 12.71 5.38
CA LYS A 21 9.10 11.54 5.09
C LYS A 21 8.37 10.66 4.09
N ALA A 22 9.10 10.06 3.15
CA ALA A 22 8.54 9.18 2.13
C ALA A 22 7.63 8.06 2.71
N GLU A 23 7.92 7.61 3.92
CA GLU A 23 7.20 6.55 4.63
C GLU A 23 5.91 7.04 5.31
N ALA A 24 5.78 8.34 5.61
CA ALA A 24 4.74 8.87 6.49
C ALA A 24 3.31 8.69 5.94
N LEU A 25 3.13 8.86 4.62
CA LEU A 25 1.83 8.62 3.97
C LEU A 25 1.56 7.13 3.75
N GLY A 26 2.62 6.31 3.68
CA GLY A 26 2.52 4.86 3.60
C GLY A 26 2.18 4.21 4.95
N GLU A 27 2.47 4.84 6.09
CA GLU A 27 2.24 4.29 7.42
C GLU A 27 0.85 4.60 8.01
N VAL A 28 0.14 5.58 7.46
CA VAL A 28 -1.16 6.00 7.98
C VAL A 28 -2.26 5.39 7.12
N ASP A 29 -3.12 4.60 7.74
CA ASP A 29 -4.20 3.87 7.05
C ASP A 29 -5.46 4.70 6.83
N ASP A 30 -5.64 5.78 7.60
CA ASP A 30 -6.86 6.57 7.58
C ASP A 30 -6.60 8.09 7.61
N TYR A 31 -7.48 8.81 6.94
CA TYR A 31 -7.39 10.27 6.83
C TYR A 31 -7.61 10.97 8.17
N SER A 32 -8.47 10.47 9.05
CA SER A 32 -8.67 11.09 10.37
C SER A 32 -7.41 10.96 11.22
N ALA A 33 -6.78 9.77 11.21
CA ALA A 33 -5.49 9.55 11.88
C ALA A 33 -4.37 10.43 11.28
N TRP A 34 -4.40 10.69 9.98
CA TRP A 34 -3.46 11.63 9.35
C TRP A 34 -3.66 13.06 9.87
N VAL A 35 -4.90 13.54 9.89
CA VAL A 35 -5.26 14.88 10.39
C VAL A 35 -4.85 15.04 11.85
N GLU A 36 -5.09 14.03 12.70
CA GLU A 36 -4.67 14.04 14.11
C GLU A 36 -3.15 14.11 14.26
N LYS A 37 -2.40 13.34 13.46
CA LYS A 37 -0.92 13.38 13.49
C LYS A 37 -0.38 14.74 13.04
N VAL A 38 -0.97 15.34 12.00
CA VAL A 38 -0.62 16.69 11.55
C VAL A 38 -0.91 17.72 12.65
N ALA A 39 -2.10 17.66 13.28
CA ALA A 39 -2.46 18.55 14.37
C ALA A 39 -1.49 18.43 15.55
N ALA A 40 -1.13 17.20 15.94
CA ALA A 40 -0.20 16.93 17.02
C ALA A 40 1.20 17.48 16.74
N GLU A 41 1.71 17.32 15.51
CA GLU A 41 3.02 17.87 15.13
C GLU A 41 3.02 19.41 15.16
N LEU A 42 1.96 20.03 14.63
CA LEU A 42 1.83 21.49 14.66
C LEU A 42 1.75 22.02 16.09
N ALA A 43 0.98 21.36 16.96
CA ALA A 43 0.90 21.71 18.38
C ALA A 43 2.25 21.54 19.08
N ALA A 44 3.02 20.50 18.75
CA ALA A 44 4.36 20.29 19.33
C ALA A 44 5.37 21.38 18.91
N VAL A 45 5.26 21.90 17.68
CA VAL A 45 6.21 22.88 17.15
C VAL A 45 5.83 24.32 17.49
N TYR A 46 4.54 24.67 17.39
CA TYR A 46 4.07 26.04 17.56
C TYR A 46 3.33 26.28 18.89
N GLY A 47 3.10 25.25 19.70
CA GLY A 47 2.45 25.35 21.01
C GLY A 47 1.04 25.92 20.94
N GLU A 48 0.66 26.72 21.95
CA GLU A 48 -0.67 27.35 22.05
C GLU A 48 -1.00 28.31 20.88
N GLN A 49 0.00 28.74 20.10
CA GLN A 49 -0.19 29.67 18.96
C GLN A 49 -1.00 29.09 17.81
N VAL A 50 -1.17 27.76 17.76
CA VAL A 50 -1.98 27.05 16.76
C VAL A 50 -3.06 26.18 17.40
N ALA A 51 -3.11 26.09 18.73
CA ALA A 51 -4.07 25.24 19.45
C ALA A 51 -5.55 25.65 19.24
N HIS A 52 -5.79 26.90 18.84
CA HIS A 52 -7.12 27.45 18.55
C HIS A 52 -7.47 27.42 17.05
N LEU A 53 -6.55 27.00 16.19
CA LEU A 53 -6.74 26.95 14.74
C LEU A 53 -7.13 25.54 14.31
N SER A 54 -8.03 25.47 13.34
CA SER A 54 -8.49 24.23 12.72
C SER A 54 -7.72 23.94 11.43
N LEU A 55 -7.55 22.66 11.13
CA LEU A 55 -6.99 22.18 9.86
C LEU A 55 -8.08 22.28 8.78
N ALA A 56 -7.89 23.14 7.78
CA ALA A 56 -8.85 23.28 6.69
C ALA A 56 -8.52 22.32 5.55
N ASP A 57 -7.50 22.65 4.77
CA ASP A 57 -7.06 21.86 3.63
C ASP A 57 -5.57 21.53 3.75
N THR A 58 -5.23 20.32 3.32
CA THR A 58 -3.85 19.83 3.28
C THR A 58 -3.49 19.55 1.83
N PHE A 59 -2.51 20.26 1.31
CA PHE A 59 -1.99 20.10 -0.05
C PHE A 59 -0.58 19.54 -0.02
N TYR A 60 -0.18 18.78 -1.02
CA TYR A 60 1.20 18.29 -1.12
C TYR A 60 1.90 18.80 -2.38
N SER A 61 3.23 18.85 -2.32
CA SER A 61 4.11 19.06 -3.46
C SER A 61 5.07 17.88 -3.59
N THR A 62 5.59 17.68 -4.80
CA THR A 62 6.52 16.60 -5.13
C THR A 62 7.91 17.16 -5.44
N SER A 63 8.93 16.30 -5.43
CA SER A 63 10.29 16.66 -5.87
C SER A 63 10.35 17.27 -7.28
N ASP A 64 9.48 16.79 -8.18
CA ASP A 64 9.37 17.26 -9.56
C ASP A 64 8.74 18.67 -9.65
N ALA A 65 8.01 19.10 -8.62
CA ALA A 65 7.32 20.40 -8.56
C ALA A 65 7.25 20.97 -7.12
N PRO A 66 8.40 21.30 -6.50
CA PRO A 66 8.50 21.52 -5.06
C PRO A 66 7.75 22.75 -4.55
N THR A 67 7.51 23.73 -5.42
CA THR A 67 6.77 24.97 -5.12
C THR A 67 5.28 24.92 -5.46
N THR A 68 4.80 23.80 -6.02
CA THR A 68 3.42 23.66 -6.49
C THR A 68 2.59 22.81 -5.54
N PHE A 69 1.62 23.44 -4.86
CA PHE A 69 0.69 22.80 -3.92
C PHE A 69 -0.73 22.73 -4.52
N SER A 70 -0.86 22.08 -5.68
CA SER A 70 -2.13 21.98 -6.43
C SER A 70 -2.95 20.74 -6.09
N SER A 71 -2.33 19.71 -5.51
CA SER A 71 -2.97 18.43 -5.22
C SER A 71 -3.27 18.30 -3.73
N ARG A 72 -4.49 17.89 -3.40
CA ARG A 72 -5.00 17.80 -2.04
C ARG A 72 -4.79 16.39 -1.47
N ILE A 73 -4.39 16.30 -0.20
CA ILE A 73 -4.51 15.09 0.61
C ILE A 73 -5.96 14.98 1.10
N SER A 74 -6.64 13.92 0.69
CA SER A 74 -8.06 13.70 0.97
C SER A 74 -8.34 12.28 1.46
N ALA A 75 -9.55 12.05 1.97
CA ALA A 75 -10.01 10.71 2.34
C ALA A 75 -9.93 9.71 1.18
N GLU A 76 -10.19 10.15 -0.06
CA GLU A 76 -10.07 9.31 -1.25
C GLU A 76 -8.64 8.82 -1.49
N VAL A 77 -7.63 9.67 -1.22
CA VAL A 77 -6.22 9.27 -1.32
C VAL A 77 -5.91 8.16 -0.31
N PHE A 78 -6.40 8.28 0.93
CA PHE A 78 -6.23 7.25 1.95
C PHE A 78 -7.00 5.96 1.63
N GLN A 79 -8.20 6.05 1.06
CA GLN A 79 -8.92 4.88 0.58
C GLN A 79 -8.11 4.11 -0.47
N ARG A 80 -7.57 4.81 -1.48
CA ARG A 80 -6.73 4.20 -2.51
C ARG A 80 -5.42 3.62 -1.95
N LEU A 81 -4.82 4.27 -0.94
CA LEU A 81 -3.66 3.72 -0.22
C LEU A 81 -4.02 2.43 0.53
N GLY A 82 -5.21 2.39 1.14
CA GLY A 82 -5.76 1.19 1.77
C GLY A 82 -5.97 0.05 0.78
N ASP A 83 -6.60 0.33 -0.36
CA ASP A 83 -6.79 -0.63 -1.45
C ASP A 83 -5.44 -1.16 -1.96
N TYR A 84 -4.46 -0.27 -2.14
CA TYR A 84 -3.10 -0.64 -2.56
C TYR A 84 -2.44 -1.61 -1.57
N LYS A 85 -2.52 -1.33 -0.26
CA LYS A 85 -2.00 -2.23 0.78
C LYS A 85 -2.73 -3.57 0.81
N ALA A 86 -4.06 -3.57 0.64
CA ALA A 86 -4.86 -4.79 0.60
C ALA A 86 -4.46 -5.67 -0.60
N VAL A 87 -4.21 -5.07 -1.76
CA VAL A 87 -3.71 -5.79 -2.95
C VAL A 87 -2.33 -6.37 -2.68
N LEU A 88 -1.40 -5.62 -2.05
CA LEU A 88 -0.08 -6.15 -1.68
C LEU A 88 -0.20 -7.36 -0.74
N ALA A 89 -0.99 -7.25 0.32
CA ALA A 89 -1.21 -8.35 1.26
C ALA A 89 -1.81 -9.59 0.58
N ARG A 90 -2.70 -9.38 -0.40
CA ARG A 90 -3.30 -10.47 -1.17
C ARG A 90 -2.33 -11.12 -2.15
N ILE A 91 -1.41 -10.35 -2.74
CA ILE A 91 -0.31 -10.91 -3.55
C ILE A 91 0.53 -11.85 -2.68
N ASP A 92 0.93 -11.40 -1.49
CA ASP A 92 1.74 -12.21 -0.58
C ASP A 92 1.03 -13.51 -0.16
N ASP A 93 -0.27 -13.46 0.11
CA ASP A 93 -1.09 -14.64 0.43
C ASP A 93 -1.19 -15.61 -0.76
N VAL A 94 -1.48 -15.11 -1.96
CA VAL A 94 -1.59 -15.94 -3.18
C VAL A 94 -0.25 -16.57 -3.53
N ASP A 95 0.86 -15.83 -3.38
CA ASP A 95 2.21 -16.36 -3.62
C ASP A 95 2.57 -17.48 -2.63
N ALA A 96 2.18 -17.33 -1.35
CA ALA A 96 2.34 -18.38 -0.35
C ALA A 96 1.51 -19.63 -0.70
N GLN A 97 0.25 -19.46 -1.10
CA GLN A 97 -0.59 -20.58 -1.56
C GLN A 97 -0.02 -21.26 -2.80
N LEU A 98 0.52 -20.48 -3.74
CA LEU A 98 1.12 -20.99 -4.98
C LEU A 98 2.35 -21.84 -4.67
N ALA A 99 3.21 -21.39 -3.75
CA ALA A 99 4.36 -22.15 -3.28
C ALA A 99 3.95 -23.49 -2.65
N GLU A 100 2.92 -23.49 -1.80
CA GLU A 100 2.37 -24.72 -1.20
C GLU A 100 1.83 -25.68 -2.26
N GLN A 101 1.04 -25.18 -3.21
CA GLN A 101 0.49 -26.01 -4.28
C GLN A 101 1.57 -26.58 -5.20
N MET A 102 2.64 -25.84 -5.48
CA MET A 102 3.78 -26.36 -6.24
C MET A 102 4.54 -27.46 -5.50
N GLN A 103 4.66 -27.38 -4.17
CA GLN A 103 5.24 -28.47 -3.37
C GLN A 103 4.35 -29.72 -3.41
N LEU A 104 3.03 -29.56 -3.26
CA LEU A 104 2.07 -30.65 -3.37
C LEU A 104 2.07 -31.30 -4.76
N GLU A 105 2.19 -30.49 -5.81
CA GLU A 105 2.34 -30.97 -7.19
C GLU A 105 3.57 -31.87 -7.32
N SER A 106 4.74 -31.39 -6.89
CA SER A 106 5.99 -32.14 -6.96
C SER A 106 5.93 -33.46 -6.16
N ALA A 107 5.39 -33.44 -4.95
CA ALA A 107 5.21 -34.64 -4.13
C ALA A 107 4.27 -35.66 -4.81
N THR A 108 3.14 -35.20 -5.34
CA THR A 108 2.17 -36.05 -6.03
C THR A 108 2.74 -36.64 -7.33
N GLU A 109 3.56 -35.88 -8.05
CA GLU A 109 4.26 -36.38 -9.25
C GLU A 109 5.27 -37.46 -8.90
N ALA A 110 6.01 -37.31 -7.80
CA ALA A 110 6.93 -38.34 -7.30
C ALA A 110 6.20 -39.62 -6.89
N GLU A 111 5.09 -39.50 -6.14
CA GLU A 111 4.24 -40.64 -5.77
C GLU A 111 3.66 -41.36 -7.00
N LEU A 112 3.23 -40.59 -8.00
CA LEU A 112 2.69 -41.13 -9.23
C LEU A 112 3.78 -41.85 -10.06
N ALA A 113 5.02 -41.35 -10.07
CA ALA A 113 6.15 -42.03 -10.67
C ALA A 113 6.48 -43.34 -9.96
N ALA A 114 6.47 -43.36 -8.62
CA ALA A 114 6.67 -44.57 -7.83
C ALA A 114 5.56 -45.61 -8.05
N ALA A 115 4.28 -45.18 -8.08
CA ALA A 115 3.15 -46.07 -8.36
C ALA A 115 3.22 -46.69 -9.76
N LYS A 116 3.68 -45.92 -10.77
CA LYS A 116 3.93 -46.42 -12.12
C LYS A 116 5.02 -47.50 -12.14
N GLN A 117 6.13 -47.27 -11.44
CA GLN A 117 7.22 -48.26 -11.32
C GLN A 117 6.75 -49.53 -10.62
N ALA A 118 5.95 -49.40 -9.55
CA ALA A 118 5.38 -50.52 -8.81
C ALA A 118 4.20 -51.20 -9.53
N ARG A 119 3.75 -50.68 -10.68
CA ARG A 119 2.58 -51.16 -11.45
C ARG A 119 1.28 -51.22 -10.63
N VAL A 120 1.14 -50.32 -9.66
CA VAL A 120 -0.06 -50.19 -8.82
C VAL A 120 -1.01 -49.16 -9.42
N SER A 121 -2.31 -49.31 -9.15
CA SER A 121 -3.32 -48.36 -9.61
C SER A 121 -3.00 -46.92 -9.16
N SER A 122 -2.84 -46.01 -10.12
CA SER A 122 -2.53 -44.59 -9.87
C SER A 122 -3.71 -43.65 -10.18
N ARG A 123 -4.93 -44.18 -10.32
CA ARG A 123 -6.09 -43.40 -10.80
C ARG A 123 -6.45 -42.23 -9.87
N GLN A 124 -6.34 -42.44 -8.56
CA GLN A 124 -6.60 -41.40 -7.56
C GLN A 124 -5.53 -40.31 -7.60
N LEU A 125 -4.24 -40.69 -7.65
CA LEU A 125 -3.10 -39.77 -7.80
C LEU A 125 -3.18 -38.93 -9.09
N GLN A 126 -3.67 -39.52 -10.20
CA GLN A 126 -3.90 -38.77 -11.43
C GLN A 126 -5.02 -37.72 -11.29
N ARG A 127 -6.06 -38.01 -10.50
CA ARG A 127 -7.15 -37.05 -10.24
C ARG A 127 -6.69 -35.93 -9.33
N THR A 128 -5.95 -36.24 -8.26
CA THR A 128 -5.40 -35.23 -7.35
C THR A 128 -4.42 -34.33 -8.09
N LEU A 129 -3.51 -34.88 -8.89
CA LEU A 129 -2.57 -34.08 -9.69
C LEU A 129 -3.28 -33.13 -10.65
N ARG A 130 -4.36 -33.57 -11.30
CA ARG A 130 -5.17 -32.69 -12.17
C ARG A 130 -5.83 -31.55 -11.38
N ALA A 131 -6.35 -31.83 -10.18
CA ALA A 131 -6.95 -30.82 -9.33
C ALA A 131 -5.91 -29.79 -8.85
N ILE A 132 -4.73 -30.24 -8.42
CA ILE A 132 -3.61 -29.37 -8.03
C ILE A 132 -3.20 -28.48 -9.20
N LYS A 133 -2.97 -29.05 -10.39
CA LYS A 133 -2.61 -28.27 -11.61
C LYS A 133 -3.66 -27.23 -11.99
N ALA A 134 -4.94 -27.57 -11.83
CA ALA A 134 -6.03 -26.61 -12.05
C ALA A 134 -5.98 -25.46 -11.03
N LYS A 135 -5.77 -25.77 -9.73
CA LYS A 135 -5.63 -24.76 -8.68
C LYS A 135 -4.41 -23.87 -8.87
N VAL A 136 -3.25 -24.42 -9.24
CA VAL A 136 -2.05 -23.64 -9.60
C VAL A 136 -2.34 -22.69 -10.76
N THR A 137 -3.04 -23.16 -11.79
CA THR A 137 -3.41 -22.32 -12.94
C THR A 137 -4.32 -21.17 -12.50
N GLN A 138 -5.31 -21.44 -11.65
CA GLN A 138 -6.21 -20.42 -11.10
C GLN A 138 -5.44 -19.40 -10.26
N LEU A 139 -4.55 -19.84 -9.38
CA LEU A 139 -3.74 -18.96 -8.54
C LEU A 139 -2.85 -18.06 -9.40
N ARG A 140 -2.22 -18.59 -10.46
CA ARG A 140 -1.43 -17.77 -11.39
C ARG A 140 -2.25 -16.68 -12.07
N GLN A 141 -3.47 -17.01 -12.52
CA GLN A 141 -4.37 -16.01 -13.10
C GLN A 141 -4.77 -14.94 -12.08
N GLU A 142 -4.99 -15.33 -10.82
CA GLU A 142 -5.24 -14.39 -9.73
C GLU A 142 -4.02 -13.49 -9.47
N THR A 143 -2.82 -14.04 -9.43
CA THR A 143 -1.57 -13.28 -9.33
C THR A 143 -1.43 -12.26 -10.45
N ASP A 144 -1.67 -12.65 -11.71
CA ASP A 144 -1.59 -11.74 -12.87
C ASP A 144 -2.58 -10.57 -12.73
N ASN A 145 -3.82 -10.85 -12.30
CA ASN A 145 -4.83 -9.81 -12.06
C ASN A 145 -4.41 -8.86 -10.93
N LEU A 146 -3.90 -9.39 -9.82
CA LEU A 146 -3.44 -8.59 -8.68
C LEU A 146 -2.23 -7.73 -9.04
N ILE A 147 -1.30 -8.25 -9.84
CA ILE A 147 -0.15 -7.48 -10.35
C ILE A 147 -0.63 -6.30 -11.21
N TYR A 148 -1.62 -6.53 -12.07
CA TYR A 148 -2.22 -5.46 -12.87
C TYR A 148 -2.91 -4.41 -11.99
N GLU A 149 -3.73 -4.84 -11.04
CA GLU A 149 -4.42 -3.95 -10.11
C GLU A 149 -3.44 -3.10 -9.28
N ARG A 150 -2.37 -3.73 -8.76
CA ARG A 150 -1.27 -3.06 -8.08
C ARG A 150 -0.63 -1.99 -8.97
N ALA A 151 -0.39 -2.29 -10.25
CA ALA A 151 0.21 -1.33 -11.19
C ALA A 151 -0.72 -0.13 -11.43
N CYS A 152 -2.03 -0.38 -11.61
CA CYS A 152 -3.02 0.69 -11.76
C CYS A 152 -3.08 1.60 -10.53
N LEU A 153 -3.17 1.03 -9.33
CA LEU A 153 -3.20 1.78 -8.07
C LEU A 153 -1.88 2.53 -7.85
N SER A 154 -0.74 1.90 -8.12
CA SER A 154 0.57 2.55 -8.03
C SER A 154 0.68 3.75 -8.97
N GLN A 155 0.12 3.67 -10.18
CA GLN A 155 0.11 4.78 -11.12
C GLN A 155 -0.79 5.93 -10.64
N GLN A 156 -1.95 5.61 -10.06
CA GLN A 156 -2.85 6.62 -9.48
C GLN A 156 -2.24 7.32 -8.25
N LEU A 157 -1.41 6.61 -7.50
CA LEU A 157 -0.76 7.09 -6.27
C LEU A 157 0.66 7.64 -6.51
N VAL A 158 1.14 7.67 -7.76
CA VAL A 158 2.54 8.01 -8.07
C VAL A 158 2.98 9.35 -7.49
N ASN A 159 2.10 10.36 -7.52
CA ASN A 159 2.41 11.68 -6.98
C ASN A 159 2.34 11.70 -5.45
N VAL A 160 1.50 10.86 -4.85
CA VAL A 160 1.39 10.71 -3.39
C VAL A 160 2.66 10.07 -2.84
N PHE A 161 3.19 9.04 -3.51
CA PHE A 161 4.47 8.42 -3.13
C PHE A 161 5.69 9.34 -3.33
N LYS A 162 5.56 10.35 -4.20
CA LYS A 162 6.59 11.38 -4.41
C LYS A 162 6.37 12.64 -3.56
N ALA A 163 5.38 12.65 -2.66
CA ALA A 163 5.11 13.81 -1.84
C ALA A 163 6.27 14.05 -0.86
N GLU A 164 6.88 15.23 -0.95
CA GLU A 164 8.01 15.62 -0.09
C GLU A 164 7.62 16.72 0.89
N TYR A 165 6.67 17.57 0.53
CA TYR A 165 6.20 18.64 1.40
C TYR A 165 4.69 18.69 1.40
N VAL A 166 4.16 19.11 2.54
CA VAL A 166 2.74 19.34 2.73
C VAL A 166 2.53 20.76 3.23
N ARG A 167 1.65 21.48 2.55
CA ARG A 167 1.11 22.76 2.98
C ARG A 167 -0.22 22.54 3.67
N VAL A 168 -0.28 22.98 4.92
CA VAL A 168 -1.44 22.91 5.77
C VAL A 168 -1.99 24.32 5.93
N SER A 169 -3.24 24.52 5.51
CA SER A 169 -3.95 25.78 5.73
C SER A 169 -4.66 25.75 7.08
N LEU A 170 -4.41 26.78 7.89
CA LEU A 170 -4.98 26.93 9.24
C LEU A 170 -6.07 28.01 9.24
N VAL A 171 -7.23 27.70 9.83
CA VAL A 171 -8.40 28.60 9.90
C VAL A 171 -8.92 28.69 11.32
#